data_AF-A0A4Z1A599-F1
#
_entry.id   AF-A0A4Z1A599-F1
#
_cell.length_a   1.000
_cell.length_b   1.000
_cell.length_c   1.000
_cell.angle_alpha   90.00
_cell.angle_beta   90.00
_cell.angle_gamma   90.00
#
_symmetry.space_group_name_H-M   'P 1'
#
loop_
_entity.id
_entity.type
_entity.pdbx_description
1 polymer ?
#
loop_
_entity_poly.entity_id
_entity_poly.type
_entity_poly.pdbx_seq_one_letter_code
_entity_poly.pdbx_strand_id
1 'polypeptide(L)'
;MNTKVFSLIGLIIAFSSIQAIDEETRTKANRLLEKKEYLSAFRLSDSILATNPNETFAWRLRLDASAALSNQKGKWPRECYQSAKKLGALVPEEEVTITVTAIWCLNDDGRYQDMVSLIPIVIPVSRKKIGDGNYGLLINILTIAYMKLNDNQSARNIFYTGLSELSGTPSAIHTSYNIGELFYDPEMTMDEREKWHELFKNNLFKDQITNPLIPSIAWNTSILTDEYTKRKKYNFAYETISMMYPEMDIHVSKFWNFLRDQLWIKYKALQFKTKKTKEIPRKNLKLVILIVPKTRLKGPMPAPLTQYNLDSDLEEKSISDLVVSTEYFRDSFAEITDGIYWDFEIIRTNSEIRDTNFIKDNTRYIMQPSITSIQPPLEADVLTKIKAADGVLLIWPGTKQPSGVFITNGGGTEWNFGTEDDPEIRLTIISDSNKKIADGNHANHPIFLYHELFHVLEWAYHKSKFPKKDHPYMRKKEWPSDYVGNTEWDFYSETFRKRLLVEDKMERVFWFGRKEGFYGIKIKEENKR
;
A
#
# COMPACT_ATOMS: atom_id res chain seq x y z
N MET A 1 101.58 24.49 -16.24
CA MET A 1 100.65 23.35 -16.40
C MET A 1 99.83 23.27 -15.11
N ASN A 2 98.65 23.89 -15.10
CA ASN A 2 97.34 23.33 -15.46
C ASN A 2 96.77 22.45 -14.32
N THR A 3 95.87 23.01 -13.48
CA THR A 3 94.39 22.91 -13.53
C THR A 3 93.88 21.65 -12.83
N LYS A 4 92.80 21.57 -12.04
CA LYS A 4 91.61 22.40 -11.71
C LYS A 4 90.84 21.55 -10.67
N VAL A 5 90.28 22.11 -9.58
CA VAL A 5 88.85 22.49 -9.40
C VAL A 5 88.09 21.59 -8.40
N PHE A 6 87.50 22.25 -7.39
CA PHE A 6 86.19 22.08 -6.75
C PHE A 6 85.55 20.67 -6.76
N SER A 7 84.95 20.19 -5.67
CA SER A 7 83.66 20.72 -5.22
C SER A 7 83.31 20.28 -3.80
N LEU A 8 83.08 21.30 -2.97
CA LEU A 8 82.24 21.28 -1.78
C LEU A 8 80.79 21.16 -2.27
N ILE A 9 80.10 20.04 -2.00
CA ILE A 9 78.64 19.95 -2.12
C ILE A 9 78.11 19.50 -0.77
N GLY A 10 77.33 20.38 -0.15
CA GLY A 10 76.69 20.16 1.13
C GLY A 10 75.71 19.00 1.06
N LEU A 11 75.88 18.06 1.99
CA LEU A 11 74.80 17.18 2.38
C LEU A 11 73.94 17.94 3.40
N ILE A 12 73.11 18.87 2.91
CA ILE A 12 71.92 19.27 3.66
C ILE A 12 71.03 18.03 3.61
N ILE A 13 71.08 17.23 4.68
CA ILE A 13 70.07 16.21 4.94
C ILE A 13 68.79 17.00 5.18
N ALA A 14 68.05 17.28 4.10
CA ALA A 14 66.65 17.60 4.18
C ALA A 14 65.96 16.35 4.69
N PHE A 15 65.94 16.20 6.01
CA PHE A 15 64.92 15.41 6.68
C PHE A 15 63.60 16.05 6.24
N SER A 16 62.97 15.50 5.20
CA SER A 16 61.53 15.61 5.02
C SER A 16 60.90 14.84 6.17
N SER A 17 60.93 15.46 7.35
CA SER A 17 60.08 15.09 8.47
C SER A 17 58.66 15.20 7.96
N ILE A 18 57.95 14.08 7.91
CA ILE A 18 56.50 14.04 7.89
C ILE A 18 56.05 14.91 9.07
N GLN A 19 55.74 16.18 8.81
CA GLN A 19 55.31 17.11 9.86
C GLN A 19 53.94 16.63 10.31
N ALA A 20 53.87 16.13 11.54
CA ALA A 20 52.60 15.99 12.23
C ALA A 20 51.90 17.36 12.21
N ILE A 21 50.61 17.38 11.85
CA ILE A 21 49.77 18.59 11.89
C ILE A 21 49.93 19.25 13.27
N ASP A 22 50.23 20.55 13.29
CA ASP A 22 50.39 21.33 14.50
C ASP A 22 49.07 21.49 15.27
N GLU A 23 49.19 21.71 16.58
CA GLU A 23 48.03 21.79 17.49
C GLU A 23 47.11 22.99 17.21
N GLU A 24 47.66 24.08 16.67
CA GLU A 24 46.88 25.26 16.30
C GLU A 24 45.94 24.95 15.13
N THR A 25 46.46 24.27 14.10
CA THR A 25 45.68 23.78 12.96
C THR A 25 44.58 22.82 13.40
N ARG A 26 44.86 21.89 14.31
CA ARG A 26 43.86 20.96 14.88
C ARG A 26 42.77 21.71 15.64
N THR A 27 43.17 22.64 16.52
CA THR A 27 42.24 23.47 17.29
C THR A 27 41.34 24.30 16.38
N LYS A 28 41.90 24.88 15.32
CA LYS A 28 41.15 25.64 14.32
C LYS A 28 40.12 24.77 13.61
N ALA A 29 40.52 23.57 13.15
CA ALA A 29 39.61 22.64 12.48
C ALA A 29 38.43 22.25 13.38
N ASN A 30 38.69 21.89 14.64
CA ASN A 30 37.64 21.53 15.60
C ASN A 30 36.66 22.68 15.83
N ARG A 31 37.15 23.91 16.02
CA ARG A 31 36.29 25.10 16.16
C ARG A 31 35.41 25.34 14.94
N LEU A 32 35.91 25.09 13.73
CA LEU A 32 35.12 25.24 12.50
C LEU A 32 33.99 24.21 12.44
N LEU A 33 34.26 22.95 12.80
CA LEU A 33 33.24 21.89 12.84
C LEU A 33 32.19 22.16 13.93
N GLU A 34 32.60 22.56 15.13
CA GLU A 34 31.70 22.93 16.24
C GLU A 34 30.77 24.09 15.87
N LYS A 35 31.30 25.10 15.15
CA LYS A 35 30.51 26.23 14.64
C LYS A 35 29.71 25.91 13.39
N LYS A 36 29.77 24.68 12.88
CA LYS A 36 29.12 24.25 11.62
C LYS A 36 29.58 25.04 10.39
N GLU A 37 30.80 25.58 10.42
CA GLU A 37 31.42 26.31 9.31
C GLU A 37 32.05 25.31 8.30
N TYR A 38 31.25 24.40 7.77
CA TYR A 38 31.73 23.25 6.98
C TYR A 38 32.46 23.65 5.70
N LEU A 39 32.07 24.74 5.03
CA LEU A 39 32.81 25.26 3.87
C LEU A 39 34.24 25.70 4.23
N SER A 40 34.39 26.36 5.38
CA SER A 40 35.68 26.80 5.89
C SER A 40 36.54 25.61 6.34
N ALA A 41 35.94 24.62 6.99
CA ALA A 41 36.59 23.36 7.35
C ALA A 41 37.10 22.60 6.12
N PHE A 42 36.28 22.53 5.06
CA PHE A 42 36.66 21.92 3.79
C PHE A 42 37.85 22.66 3.14
N ARG A 43 37.82 24.00 3.08
CA ARG A 43 38.93 24.81 2.55
C ARG A 43 40.22 24.64 3.36
N LEU A 44 40.11 24.49 4.68
CA LEU A 44 41.27 24.19 5.53
C LEU A 44 41.87 22.82 5.15
N SER A 45 41.03 21.80 4.92
CA SER A 45 41.51 20.50 4.44
C SER A 45 42.20 20.60 3.07
N ASP A 46 41.66 21.40 2.12
CA ASP A 46 42.29 21.63 0.81
C ASP A 46 43.72 22.18 0.97
N SER A 47 43.89 23.18 1.84
CA SER A 47 45.19 23.81 2.08
C SER A 47 46.23 22.84 2.64
N ILE A 48 45.81 21.92 3.50
CA ILE A 48 46.70 20.91 4.09
C ILE A 48 47.03 19.83 3.05
N LEU A 49 46.05 19.38 2.27
CA LEU A 49 46.25 18.36 1.25
C LEU A 49 47.08 18.85 0.06
N ALA A 50 47.09 20.16 -0.22
CA ALA A 50 47.97 20.76 -1.22
C ALA A 50 49.46 20.60 -0.87
N THR A 51 49.81 20.56 0.42
CA THR A 51 51.19 20.37 0.89
C THR A 51 51.49 18.92 1.24
N ASN A 52 50.52 18.18 1.78
CA ASN A 52 50.64 16.76 2.12
C ASN A 52 49.41 15.95 1.64
N PRO A 53 49.43 15.41 0.39
CA PRO A 53 48.28 14.75 -0.22
C PRO A 53 47.78 13.46 0.46
N ASN A 54 48.58 12.86 1.35
CA ASN A 54 48.22 11.63 2.07
C ASN A 54 48.00 11.88 3.58
N GLU A 55 47.83 13.14 4.00
CA GLU A 55 47.61 13.48 5.39
C GLU A 55 46.24 13.02 5.89
N THR A 56 46.23 12.01 6.76
CA THR A 56 45.02 11.36 7.29
C THR A 56 44.11 12.34 8.01
N PHE A 57 44.66 13.26 8.82
CA PHE A 57 43.84 14.26 9.52
C PHE A 57 43.07 15.16 8.55
N ALA A 58 43.73 15.58 7.47
CA ALA A 58 43.11 16.44 6.48
C ALA A 58 42.02 15.71 5.69
N TRP A 59 42.23 14.44 5.34
CA TRP A 59 41.19 13.62 4.72
C TRP A 59 39.99 13.35 5.65
N ARG A 60 40.21 13.22 6.96
CA ARG A 60 39.14 13.15 7.96
C ARG A 60 38.33 14.44 7.98
N LEU A 61 39.00 15.59 8.15
CA LEU A 61 38.35 16.90 8.17
C LEU A 61 37.55 17.16 6.88
N ARG A 62 38.11 16.74 5.73
CA ARG A 62 37.44 16.83 4.43
C ARG A 62 36.18 15.96 4.40
N LEU A 63 36.26 14.71 4.86
CA LEU A 63 35.10 13.81 4.93
C LEU A 63 34.01 14.38 5.84
N ASP A 64 34.34 14.80 7.06
CA ASP A 64 33.36 15.32 8.01
C ASP A 64 32.65 16.58 7.46
N ALA A 65 33.42 17.50 6.87
CA ALA A 65 32.88 18.70 6.27
C ALA A 65 32.00 18.41 5.03
N SER A 66 32.45 17.52 4.15
CA SER A 66 31.70 17.19 2.93
C SER A 66 30.48 16.31 3.19
N ALA A 67 30.51 15.43 4.19
CA ALA A 67 29.35 14.67 4.67
C ALA A 67 28.29 15.59 5.28
N ALA A 68 28.70 16.61 6.05
CA ALA A 68 27.75 17.60 6.57
C ALA A 68 27.11 18.49 5.47
N LEU A 69 27.79 18.63 4.33
CA LEU A 69 27.32 19.41 3.18
C LEU A 69 26.59 18.56 2.12
N SER A 70 26.63 17.22 2.19
CA SER A 70 26.14 16.33 1.13
C SER A 70 24.66 16.55 0.81
N ASN A 71 23.83 16.77 1.84
CA ASN A 71 22.41 17.05 1.69
C ASN A 71 22.08 18.36 0.94
N GLN A 72 23.06 19.28 0.78
CA GLN A 72 22.90 20.51 0.00
C GLN A 72 22.97 20.26 -1.52
N LYS A 73 23.24 19.01 -1.94
CA LYS A 73 23.35 18.57 -3.35
C LYS A 73 24.48 19.31 -4.10
N GLY A 74 24.50 19.16 -5.42
CA GLY A 74 25.56 19.69 -6.28
C GLY A 74 26.83 18.84 -6.20
N LYS A 75 27.98 19.46 -5.95
CA LYS A 75 29.26 18.71 -5.90
C LYS A 75 29.47 17.93 -4.59
N TRP A 76 28.76 18.27 -3.52
CA TRP A 76 29.07 17.79 -2.17
C TRP A 76 28.92 16.28 -1.95
N PRO A 77 27.86 15.61 -2.44
CA PRO A 77 27.76 14.16 -2.36
C PRO A 77 28.97 13.44 -2.98
N ARG A 78 29.39 13.90 -4.17
CA ARG A 78 30.57 13.37 -4.87
C ARG A 78 31.86 13.63 -4.09
N GLU A 79 32.07 14.84 -3.57
CA GLU A 79 33.24 15.17 -2.74
C GLU A 79 33.29 14.31 -1.47
N CYS A 80 32.15 14.10 -0.81
CA CYS A 80 32.07 13.21 0.34
C CYS A 80 32.46 11.79 -0.02
N TYR A 81 31.87 11.22 -1.08
CA TYR A 81 32.19 9.87 -1.52
C TYR A 81 33.68 9.69 -1.86
N GLN A 82 34.29 10.66 -2.57
CA GLN A 82 35.72 10.60 -2.89
C GLN A 82 36.59 10.74 -1.64
N SER A 83 36.20 11.61 -0.70
CA SER A 83 36.90 11.79 0.57
C SER A 83 36.86 10.50 1.41
N ALA A 84 35.70 9.84 1.47
CA ALA A 84 35.53 8.57 2.15
C ALA A 84 36.40 7.48 1.52
N LYS A 85 36.37 7.34 0.18
CA LYS A 85 37.21 6.35 -0.53
C LYS A 85 38.69 6.56 -0.25
N LYS A 86 39.16 7.81 -0.28
CA LYS A 86 40.57 8.13 -0.04
C LYS A 86 40.98 7.91 1.40
N LEU A 87 40.14 8.31 2.37
CA LEU A 87 40.40 8.10 3.79
C LEU A 87 40.39 6.61 4.16
N GLY A 88 39.46 5.82 3.63
CA GLY A 88 39.38 4.37 3.87
C GLY A 88 40.64 3.64 3.40
N ALA A 89 41.25 4.08 2.30
CA ALA A 89 42.53 3.55 1.83
C ALA A 89 43.73 3.92 2.72
N LEU A 90 43.63 5.00 3.50
CA LEU A 90 44.68 5.46 4.42
C LEU A 90 44.53 4.90 5.82
N VAL A 91 43.31 4.51 6.22
CA VAL A 91 42.96 4.02 7.57
C VAL A 91 42.15 2.70 7.47
N PRO A 92 42.77 1.58 7.08
CA PRO A 92 42.07 0.32 6.83
C PRO A 92 41.28 -0.22 8.04
N GLU A 93 41.73 0.06 9.25
CA GLU A 93 41.06 -0.36 10.49
C GLU A 93 39.66 0.26 10.69
N GLU A 94 39.42 1.41 10.03
CA GLU A 94 38.15 2.14 10.01
C GLU A 94 37.37 2.00 8.70
N GLU A 95 37.86 1.20 7.75
CA GLU A 95 37.32 1.07 6.40
C GLU A 95 35.79 0.89 6.39
N VAL A 96 35.26 0.04 7.26
CA VAL A 96 33.82 -0.24 7.34
C VAL A 96 33.02 1.02 7.69
N THR A 97 33.42 1.76 8.73
CA THR A 97 32.72 2.97 9.21
C THR A 97 32.78 4.07 8.15
N ILE A 98 33.92 4.20 7.49
CA ILE A 98 34.13 5.15 6.39
C ILE A 98 33.29 4.75 5.17
N THR A 99 33.19 3.46 4.86
CA THR A 99 32.39 2.95 3.74
C THR A 99 30.89 3.12 3.99
N VAL A 100 30.43 2.99 5.22
CA VAL A 100 29.03 3.34 5.59
C VAL A 100 28.76 4.82 5.32
N THR A 101 29.68 5.72 5.69
CA THR A 101 29.57 7.14 5.35
C THR A 101 29.54 7.36 3.83
N ALA A 102 30.35 6.60 3.09
CA ALA A 102 30.34 6.62 1.63
C ALA A 102 28.96 6.22 1.06
N ILE A 103 28.30 5.22 1.62
CA ILE A 103 26.94 4.81 1.22
C ILE A 103 25.93 5.94 1.45
N TRP A 104 26.00 6.66 2.58
CA TRP A 104 25.12 7.81 2.82
C TRP A 104 25.34 8.93 1.80
N CYS A 105 26.59 9.22 1.46
CA CYS A 105 26.91 10.22 0.46
C CYS A 105 26.50 9.81 -0.96
N LEU A 106 26.55 8.52 -1.30
CA LEU A 106 26.01 8.00 -2.56
C LEU A 106 24.48 8.08 -2.59
N ASN A 107 23.80 7.87 -1.46
CA ASN A 107 22.35 8.03 -1.35
C ASN A 107 21.91 9.46 -1.64
N ASP A 108 22.62 10.46 -1.11
CA ASP A 108 22.34 11.88 -1.38
C ASP A 108 22.54 12.27 -2.85
N ASP A 109 23.37 11.52 -3.59
CA ASP A 109 23.64 11.67 -5.03
C ASP A 109 22.69 10.82 -5.91
N GLY A 110 21.84 9.97 -5.32
CA GLY A 110 20.99 9.03 -6.05
C GLY A 110 21.76 7.92 -6.79
N ARG A 111 23.00 7.63 -6.39
CA ARG A 111 23.88 6.64 -7.03
C ARG A 111 23.66 5.23 -6.47
N TYR A 112 22.45 4.71 -6.65
CA TYR A 112 22.01 3.45 -6.06
C TYR A 112 22.83 2.23 -6.49
N GLN A 113 23.29 2.19 -7.75
CA GLN A 113 24.13 1.08 -8.25
C GLN A 113 25.47 1.01 -7.51
N ASP A 114 26.07 2.15 -7.20
CA ASP A 114 27.32 2.20 -6.44
C ASP A 114 27.10 1.79 -4.98
N MET A 115 25.96 2.14 -4.39
CA MET A 115 25.61 1.71 -3.03
C MET A 115 25.52 0.19 -2.92
N VAL A 116 24.78 -0.45 -3.82
CA VAL A 116 24.59 -1.92 -3.78
C VAL A 116 25.90 -2.66 -4.02
N SER A 117 26.84 -2.08 -4.78
CA SER A 117 28.17 -2.67 -4.98
C SER A 117 29.03 -2.76 -3.72
N LEU A 118 28.74 -1.94 -2.69
CA LEU A 118 29.46 -1.91 -1.42
C LEU A 118 28.91 -2.91 -0.38
N ILE A 119 27.74 -3.50 -0.64
CA ILE A 119 27.07 -4.43 0.29
C ILE A 119 27.95 -5.61 0.73
N PRO A 120 28.66 -6.34 -0.17
CA PRO A 120 29.44 -7.51 0.22
C PRO A 120 30.57 -7.19 1.21
N ILE A 121 31.07 -5.95 1.17
CA ILE A 121 32.15 -5.46 2.04
C ILE A 121 31.56 -5.03 3.39
N VAL A 122 30.44 -4.31 3.36
CA VAL A 122 29.94 -3.55 4.50
C VAL A 122 29.04 -4.40 5.40
N ILE A 123 28.06 -5.10 4.85
CA ILE A 123 27.02 -5.76 5.65
C ILE A 123 27.55 -6.80 6.64
N PRO A 124 28.48 -7.71 6.29
CA PRO A 124 28.91 -8.80 7.18
C PRO A 124 29.51 -8.33 8.52
N VAL A 125 30.02 -7.10 8.58
CA VAL A 125 30.77 -6.58 9.74
C VAL A 125 30.21 -5.27 10.31
N SER A 126 29.27 -4.62 9.60
CA SER A 126 28.79 -3.29 9.97
C SER A 126 28.15 -3.24 11.33
N ARG A 127 27.26 -4.17 11.65
CA ARG A 127 26.54 -4.16 12.93
C ARG A 127 27.49 -4.03 14.13
N LYS A 128 28.59 -4.79 14.15
CA LYS A 128 29.62 -4.73 15.21
C LYS A 128 30.38 -3.41 15.23
N LYS A 129 30.58 -2.77 14.08
CA LYS A 129 31.40 -1.56 13.92
C LYS A 129 30.63 -0.26 14.17
N ILE A 130 29.37 -0.18 13.74
CA ILE A 130 28.55 1.04 13.80
C ILE A 130 27.40 0.97 14.81
N GLY A 131 27.18 -0.20 15.43
CA GLY A 131 26.12 -0.44 16.41
C GLY A 131 24.74 -0.66 15.78
N ASP A 132 23.82 -1.20 16.58
CA ASP A 132 22.51 -1.68 16.11
C ASP A 132 21.64 -0.57 15.48
N GLY A 133 21.64 0.64 16.06
CA GLY A 133 20.82 1.75 15.56
C GLY A 133 21.23 2.20 14.16
N ASN A 134 22.52 2.47 13.95
CA ASN A 134 23.03 2.87 12.63
C ASN A 134 22.96 1.71 11.62
N TYR A 135 23.11 0.46 12.09
CA TYR A 135 22.93 -0.71 11.24
C TYR A 135 21.51 -0.82 10.71
N GLY A 136 20.49 -0.58 11.55
CA GLY A 136 19.10 -0.56 11.12
C GLY A 136 18.83 0.49 10.03
N LEU A 137 19.38 1.71 10.20
CA LEU A 137 19.29 2.77 9.18
C LEU A 137 20.00 2.42 7.88
N LEU A 138 21.18 1.78 7.97
CA LEU A 138 21.94 1.33 6.81
C LEU A 138 21.14 0.29 6.00
N ILE A 139 20.54 -0.69 6.68
CA ILE A 139 19.69 -1.70 6.04
C ILE A 139 18.54 -1.02 5.29
N ASN A 140 17.84 -0.08 5.93
CA ASN A 140 16.75 0.64 5.28
C ASN A 140 17.19 1.37 4.00
N ILE A 141 18.31 2.08 4.05
CA ILE A 141 18.85 2.82 2.89
C ILE A 141 19.22 1.86 1.74
N LEU A 142 19.81 0.70 2.05
CA LEU A 142 20.17 -0.29 1.04
C LEU A 142 18.94 -1.02 0.46
N THR A 143 17.92 -1.28 1.28
CA THR A 143 16.62 -1.76 0.80
C THR A 143 16.02 -0.78 -0.21
N ILE A 144 16.00 0.52 0.12
CA ILE A 144 15.50 1.56 -0.78
C ILE A 144 16.35 1.63 -2.05
N ALA A 145 17.67 1.48 -1.97
CA ALA A 145 18.53 1.49 -3.15
C ALA A 145 18.15 0.38 -4.14
N TYR A 146 17.90 -0.84 -3.66
CA TYR A 146 17.40 -1.93 -4.50
C TYR A 146 16.00 -1.65 -5.07
N MET A 147 15.09 -1.09 -4.27
CA MET A 147 13.77 -0.67 -4.77
C MET A 147 13.89 0.37 -5.90
N LYS A 148 14.80 1.33 -5.78
CA LYS A 148 15.06 2.34 -6.83
C LYS A 148 15.69 1.77 -8.09
N LEU A 149 16.33 0.61 -8.00
CA LEU A 149 16.84 -0.17 -9.12
C LEU A 149 15.80 -1.16 -9.68
N ASN A 150 14.56 -1.15 -9.16
CA ASN A 150 13.50 -2.11 -9.47
C ASN A 150 13.85 -3.58 -9.17
N ASP A 151 14.76 -3.83 -8.22
CA ASP A 151 15.14 -5.17 -7.77
C ASP A 151 14.49 -5.49 -6.42
N ASN A 152 13.19 -5.78 -6.46
CA ASN A 152 12.38 -6.03 -5.26
C ASN A 152 12.82 -7.29 -4.51
N GLN A 153 13.31 -8.31 -5.22
CA GLN A 153 13.79 -9.52 -4.57
C GLN A 153 15.04 -9.26 -3.75
N SER A 154 16.02 -8.54 -4.29
CA SER A 154 17.21 -8.18 -3.52
C SER A 154 16.89 -7.20 -2.40
N ALA A 155 15.95 -6.26 -2.61
CA ALA A 155 15.44 -5.39 -1.55
C ALA A 155 14.84 -6.19 -0.38
N ARG A 156 14.03 -7.21 -0.65
CA ARG A 156 13.52 -8.12 0.39
C ARG A 156 14.63 -8.89 1.07
N ASN A 157 15.58 -9.43 0.30
CA ASN A 157 16.67 -10.21 0.88
C ASN A 157 17.51 -9.39 1.87
N ILE A 158 17.92 -8.16 1.50
CA ILE A 158 18.70 -7.31 2.41
C ILE A 158 17.88 -6.88 3.65
N PHE A 159 16.59 -6.58 3.45
CA PHE A 159 15.70 -6.24 4.54
C PHE A 159 15.52 -7.42 5.50
N TYR A 160 15.34 -8.63 4.97
CA TYR A 160 15.16 -9.85 5.76
C TYR A 160 16.41 -10.14 6.60
N THR A 161 17.60 -10.05 6.00
CA THR A 161 18.88 -10.21 6.70
C THR A 161 19.01 -9.22 7.85
N GLY A 162 18.84 -7.93 7.56
CA GLY A 162 19.01 -6.88 8.57
C GLY A 162 17.98 -6.95 9.70
N LEU A 163 16.71 -7.19 9.38
CA LEU A 163 15.65 -7.33 10.36
C LEU A 163 15.83 -8.59 11.21
N SER A 164 16.25 -9.71 10.61
CA SER A 164 16.53 -10.96 11.34
C SER A 164 17.67 -10.77 12.35
N GLU A 165 18.75 -10.09 11.95
CA GLU A 165 19.88 -9.82 12.85
C GLU A 165 19.49 -8.89 14.00
N LEU A 166 18.68 -7.86 13.73
CA LEU A 166 18.21 -6.91 14.73
C LEU A 166 16.99 -7.39 15.52
N SER A 167 16.43 -8.55 15.19
CA SER A 167 15.19 -9.05 15.78
C SER A 167 15.29 -9.12 17.30
N GLY A 168 14.27 -8.61 18.00
CA GLY A 168 14.24 -8.53 19.46
C GLY A 168 15.03 -7.35 20.06
N THR A 169 15.66 -6.51 19.24
CA THR A 169 16.29 -5.25 19.70
C THR A 169 15.38 -4.05 19.39
N PRO A 170 15.42 -2.98 20.19
CA PRO A 170 14.69 -1.75 19.86
C PRO A 170 15.08 -1.15 18.50
N SER A 171 16.30 -1.40 18.03
CA SER A 171 16.83 -0.85 16.79
C SER A 171 16.20 -1.44 15.53
N ALA A 172 15.50 -2.58 15.62
CA ALA A 172 14.88 -3.22 14.46
C ALA A 172 13.84 -2.31 13.78
N ILE A 173 13.21 -1.39 14.51
CA ILE A 173 12.27 -0.40 13.97
C ILE A 173 12.87 0.48 12.88
N HIS A 174 14.19 0.68 12.88
CA HIS A 174 14.87 1.58 11.95
C HIS A 174 15.04 0.99 10.55
N THR A 175 14.73 -0.30 10.36
CA THR A 175 14.98 -1.04 9.12
C THR A 175 13.93 -0.82 8.02
N SER A 176 12.80 -0.19 8.32
CA SER A 176 11.59 -0.29 7.47
C SER A 176 10.89 1.03 7.12
N TYR A 177 11.59 2.16 7.18
CA TYR A 177 11.01 3.43 6.77
C TYR A 177 10.72 3.46 5.26
N ASN A 178 9.45 3.66 4.89
CA ASN A 178 8.98 3.84 3.50
C ASN A 178 9.18 2.63 2.58
N ILE A 179 9.23 1.41 3.12
CA ILE A 179 9.37 0.18 2.32
C ILE A 179 8.14 -0.74 2.39
N GLY A 180 7.00 -0.24 2.89
CA GLY A 180 5.76 -1.02 2.97
C GLY A 180 5.33 -1.59 1.61
N GLU A 181 5.58 -0.83 0.54
CA GLU A 181 5.22 -1.21 -0.83
C GLU A 181 5.94 -2.46 -1.34
N LEU A 182 7.07 -2.82 -0.72
CA LEU A 182 7.84 -4.01 -1.05
C LEU A 182 7.05 -5.32 -0.91
N PHE A 183 5.98 -5.30 -0.11
CA PHE A 183 5.16 -6.47 0.22
C PHE A 183 3.90 -6.63 -0.64
N TYR A 184 3.65 -5.67 -1.54
CA TYR A 184 2.65 -5.81 -2.62
C TYR A 184 3.07 -6.71 -3.75
N ASP A 185 4.33 -7.13 -3.77
CA ASP A 185 4.91 -7.81 -4.91
C ASP A 185 4.11 -9.10 -5.21
N PRO A 186 3.44 -9.18 -6.38
CA PRO A 186 2.64 -10.35 -6.75
C PRO A 186 3.51 -11.59 -6.98
N GLU A 187 4.82 -11.43 -7.18
CA GLU A 187 5.76 -12.53 -7.39
C GLU A 187 6.19 -13.20 -6.08
N MET A 188 5.89 -12.60 -4.92
CA MET A 188 6.19 -13.22 -3.63
C MET A 188 5.40 -14.51 -3.44
N THR A 189 6.13 -15.60 -3.25
CA THR A 189 5.56 -16.91 -2.97
C THR A 189 4.89 -16.97 -1.59
N MET A 190 3.99 -17.92 -1.41
CA MET A 190 3.36 -18.17 -0.11
C MET A 190 4.41 -18.49 0.97
N ASP A 191 5.38 -19.36 0.68
CA ASP A 191 6.44 -19.75 1.62
C ASP A 191 7.29 -18.54 2.04
N GLU A 192 7.56 -17.62 1.11
CA GLU A 192 8.27 -16.37 1.42
C GLU A 192 7.43 -15.49 2.35
N ARG A 193 6.13 -15.34 2.09
CA ARG A 193 5.21 -14.56 2.93
C ARG A 193 5.07 -15.14 4.34
N GLU A 194 5.03 -16.47 4.47
CA GLU A 194 5.01 -17.16 5.77
C GLU A 194 6.29 -16.88 6.57
N LYS A 195 7.46 -16.95 5.94
CA LYS A 195 8.75 -16.59 6.58
C LYS A 195 8.76 -15.15 7.07
N TRP A 196 8.31 -14.22 6.24
CA TRP A 196 8.17 -12.81 6.63
C TRP A 196 7.19 -12.62 7.78
N HIS A 197 6.06 -13.33 7.75
CA HIS A 197 5.05 -13.24 8.79
C HIS A 197 5.58 -13.68 10.15
N GLU A 198 6.36 -14.77 10.19
CA GLU A 198 7.03 -15.22 11.43
C GLU A 198 8.09 -14.22 11.90
N LEU A 199 8.88 -13.64 11.00
CA LEU A 199 9.86 -12.61 11.37
C LEU A 199 9.16 -11.34 11.92
N PHE A 200 8.06 -10.93 11.30
CA PHE A 200 7.28 -9.76 11.71
C PHE A 200 6.61 -9.93 13.06
N LYS A 201 6.16 -11.13 13.41
CA LYS A 201 5.64 -11.47 14.73
C LYS A 201 6.62 -11.09 15.85
N ASN A 202 7.90 -11.39 15.64
CA ASN A 202 8.96 -11.11 16.61
C ASN A 202 9.38 -9.64 16.66
N ASN A 203 8.90 -8.83 15.71
CA ASN A 203 9.24 -7.41 15.56
C ASN A 203 7.99 -6.51 15.60
N LEU A 204 6.90 -7.01 16.18
CA LEU A 204 5.72 -6.21 16.49
C LEU A 204 5.98 -5.44 17.79
N PHE A 205 6.52 -4.24 17.69
CA PHE A 205 6.74 -3.34 18.82
C PHE A 205 5.42 -2.73 19.31
N LYS A 206 4.64 -3.50 20.07
CA LYS A 206 3.25 -3.17 20.48
C LYS A 206 3.12 -1.83 21.20
N ASP A 207 4.12 -1.44 21.99
CA ASP A 207 4.09 -0.18 22.74
C ASP A 207 4.44 1.05 21.86
N GLN A 208 4.88 0.84 20.62
CA GLN A 208 5.27 1.91 19.70
C GLN A 208 4.22 2.14 18.61
N ILE A 209 3.31 3.08 18.88
CA ILE A 209 2.19 3.43 17.98
C ILE A 209 2.68 3.84 16.57
N THR A 210 3.86 4.47 16.46
CA THR A 210 4.47 4.92 15.19
C THR A 210 5.55 3.98 14.68
N ASN A 211 5.41 2.67 14.87
CA ASN A 211 6.35 1.67 14.39
C ASN A 211 6.43 1.67 12.84
N PRO A 212 7.59 2.00 12.23
CA PRO A 212 7.77 2.05 10.77
C PRO A 212 7.59 0.70 10.06
N LEU A 213 7.67 -0.42 10.77
CA LEU A 213 7.45 -1.76 10.23
C LEU A 213 5.97 -2.02 9.91
N ILE A 214 5.04 -1.28 10.51
CA ILE A 214 3.60 -1.57 10.46
C ILE A 214 3.05 -1.67 9.04
N PRO A 215 3.40 -0.79 8.08
CA PRO A 215 2.98 -0.95 6.69
C PRO A 215 3.42 -2.30 6.08
N SER A 216 4.69 -2.69 6.24
CA SER A 216 5.20 -3.98 5.72
C SER A 216 4.51 -5.17 6.37
N ILE A 217 4.32 -5.13 7.70
CA ILE A 217 3.61 -6.16 8.46
C ILE A 217 2.17 -6.28 7.97
N ALA A 218 1.46 -5.16 7.85
CA ALA A 218 0.04 -5.11 7.51
C ALA A 218 -0.20 -5.65 6.10
N TRP A 219 0.64 -5.29 5.13
CA TRP A 219 0.54 -5.81 3.77
C TRP A 219 0.84 -7.29 3.65
N ASN A 220 1.92 -7.75 4.28
CA ASN A 220 2.26 -9.16 4.27
C ASN A 220 1.15 -10.01 4.90
N THR A 221 0.63 -9.58 6.06
CA THR A 221 -0.48 -10.25 6.75
C THR A 221 -1.73 -10.24 5.88
N SER A 222 -2.12 -9.09 5.31
CA SER A 222 -3.33 -8.96 4.48
C SER A 222 -3.32 -9.93 3.29
N ILE A 223 -2.20 -10.00 2.56
CA ILE A 223 -2.08 -10.84 1.36
C ILE A 223 -1.91 -12.32 1.73
N LEU A 224 -1.14 -12.65 2.76
CA LEU A 224 -1.00 -14.04 3.22
C LEU A 224 -2.35 -14.62 3.69
N THR A 225 -3.15 -13.81 4.38
CA THR A 225 -4.52 -14.17 4.74
C THR A 225 -5.38 -14.49 3.51
N ASP A 226 -5.28 -13.68 2.45
CA ASP A 226 -6.01 -13.93 1.19
C ASP A 226 -5.56 -15.25 0.54
N GLU A 227 -4.26 -15.54 0.52
CA GLU A 227 -3.71 -16.78 -0.03
C GLU A 227 -4.22 -18.03 0.71
N TYR A 228 -4.30 -17.98 2.05
CA TYR A 228 -4.92 -19.06 2.82
C TYR A 228 -6.42 -19.19 2.54
N THR A 229 -7.15 -18.07 2.47
CA THR A 229 -8.60 -18.06 2.18
C THR A 229 -8.89 -18.63 0.79
N LYS A 230 -8.14 -18.24 -0.25
CA LYS A 230 -8.26 -18.80 -1.61
C LYS A 230 -8.09 -20.32 -1.63
N ARG A 231 -7.22 -20.85 -0.76
CA ARG A 231 -6.97 -22.29 -0.59
C ARG A 231 -7.95 -22.96 0.38
N LYS A 232 -9.00 -22.24 0.83
CA LYS A 232 -10.01 -22.69 1.81
C LYS A 232 -9.42 -23.12 3.17
N LYS A 233 -8.21 -22.64 3.49
CA LYS A 233 -7.52 -22.90 4.76
C LYS A 233 -7.92 -21.85 5.80
N TYR A 234 -9.21 -21.76 6.13
CA TYR A 234 -9.76 -20.65 6.93
C TYR A 234 -9.18 -20.55 8.35
N ASN A 235 -8.85 -21.68 9.00
CA ASN A 235 -8.20 -21.65 10.32
C ASN A 235 -6.82 -21.01 10.26
N PHE A 236 -6.00 -21.38 9.27
CA PHE A 236 -4.68 -20.77 9.06
C PHE A 236 -4.81 -19.27 8.69
N ALA A 237 -5.79 -18.93 7.84
CA ALA A 237 -6.08 -17.54 7.51
C ALA A 237 -6.45 -16.72 8.77
N TYR A 238 -7.30 -17.28 9.64
CA TYR A 238 -7.71 -16.66 10.89
C TYR A 238 -6.55 -16.54 11.88
N GLU A 239 -5.73 -17.57 12.05
CA GLU A 239 -4.53 -17.53 12.89
C GLU A 239 -3.57 -16.43 12.43
N THR A 240 -3.30 -16.37 11.12
CA THR A 240 -2.44 -15.36 10.48
C THR A 240 -2.89 -13.94 10.83
N ILE A 241 -4.17 -13.62 10.61
CA ILE A 241 -4.67 -12.26 10.85
C ILE A 241 -4.85 -11.97 12.35
N SER A 242 -5.28 -12.96 13.14
CA SER A 242 -5.53 -12.80 14.58
C SER A 242 -4.26 -12.60 15.39
N MET A 243 -3.14 -13.16 14.92
CA MET A 243 -1.85 -13.01 15.57
C MET A 243 -1.40 -11.55 15.66
N MET A 244 -1.90 -10.68 14.76
CA MET A 244 -1.44 -9.30 14.65
C MET A 244 -2.57 -8.27 14.79
N TYR A 245 -3.80 -8.57 14.37
CA TYR A 245 -4.81 -7.55 14.13
C TYR A 245 -5.54 -6.95 15.35
N PRO A 246 -5.73 -7.62 16.51
CA PRO A 246 -6.23 -6.93 17.70
C PRO A 246 -5.28 -5.83 18.17
N GLU A 247 -3.98 -6.03 17.97
CA GLU A 247 -2.93 -5.14 18.46
C GLU A 247 -2.54 -4.09 17.44
N MET A 248 -2.59 -4.41 16.15
CA MET A 248 -2.21 -3.51 15.05
C MET A 248 -3.26 -2.45 14.71
N ASP A 249 -4.53 -2.56 15.13
CA ASP A 249 -5.61 -1.66 14.68
C ASP A 249 -5.27 -0.16 14.86
N ILE A 250 -4.80 0.20 16.05
CA ILE A 250 -4.40 1.58 16.36
C ILE A 250 -3.14 2.01 15.60
N HIS A 251 -2.25 1.07 15.28
CA HIS A 251 -1.03 1.38 14.53
C HIS A 251 -1.35 1.60 13.05
N VAL A 252 -2.11 0.68 12.43
CA VAL A 252 -2.44 0.76 11.00
C VAL A 252 -3.29 2.00 10.73
N SER A 253 -4.22 2.38 11.61
CA SER A 253 -5.01 3.62 11.46
C SER A 253 -4.16 4.91 11.48
N LYS A 254 -2.92 4.89 11.98
CA LYS A 254 -2.01 6.05 11.89
C LYS A 254 -1.32 6.18 10.55
N PHE A 255 -1.17 5.09 9.82
CA PHE A 255 -0.50 5.06 8.53
C PHE A 255 -1.49 5.02 7.37
N TRP A 256 -2.53 4.18 7.48
CA TRP A 256 -3.43 3.86 6.38
C TRP A 256 -4.80 3.34 6.83
N ASN A 257 -5.80 4.24 6.89
CA ASN A 257 -7.17 3.88 7.27
C ASN A 257 -7.82 2.83 6.35
N PHE A 258 -7.57 2.90 5.04
CA PHE A 258 -8.11 1.91 4.11
C PHE A 258 -7.55 0.51 4.37
N LEU A 259 -6.23 0.35 4.56
CA LEU A 259 -5.63 -0.93 4.94
C LEU A 259 -6.15 -1.46 6.28
N ARG A 260 -6.38 -0.57 7.25
CA ARG A 260 -7.04 -0.92 8.51
C ARG A 260 -8.41 -1.53 8.24
N ASP A 261 -9.27 -0.85 7.47
CA ASP A 261 -10.62 -1.35 7.18
C ASP A 261 -10.58 -2.71 6.48
N GLN A 262 -9.59 -2.94 5.62
CA GLN A 262 -9.37 -4.25 5.01
C GLN A 262 -9.14 -5.35 6.01
N LEU A 263 -8.14 -5.15 6.85
CA LEU A 263 -7.75 -6.14 7.84
C LEU A 263 -8.89 -6.35 8.87
N TRP A 264 -9.65 -5.32 9.22
CA TRP A 264 -10.81 -5.45 10.10
C TRP A 264 -11.87 -6.37 9.52
N ILE A 265 -12.26 -6.11 8.28
CA ILE A 265 -13.31 -6.88 7.62
C ILE A 265 -12.87 -8.34 7.47
N LYS A 266 -11.63 -8.58 7.04
CA LYS A 266 -11.05 -9.93 6.94
C LYS A 266 -11.03 -10.64 8.30
N TYR A 267 -10.61 -9.95 9.36
CA TYR A 267 -10.58 -10.50 10.72
C TYR A 267 -11.99 -10.89 11.18
N LYS A 268 -12.99 -10.04 10.99
CA LYS A 268 -14.38 -10.32 11.38
C LYS A 268 -15.01 -11.45 10.57
N ALA A 269 -14.77 -11.46 9.26
CA ALA A 269 -15.20 -12.54 8.39
C ALA A 269 -14.62 -13.90 8.83
N LEU A 270 -13.31 -13.95 9.06
CA LEU A 270 -12.63 -15.17 9.47
C LEU A 270 -12.96 -15.59 10.91
N GLN A 271 -13.19 -14.62 11.80
CA GLN A 271 -13.71 -14.87 13.13
C GLN A 271 -15.07 -15.57 13.05
N PHE A 272 -16.00 -15.07 12.23
CA PHE A 272 -17.29 -15.73 11.99
C PHE A 272 -17.11 -17.13 11.39
N LYS A 273 -16.27 -17.24 10.35
CA LYS A 273 -16.05 -18.50 9.62
C LYS A 273 -15.43 -19.62 10.45
N THR A 274 -14.59 -19.26 11.42
CA THR A 274 -13.81 -20.21 12.24
C THR A 274 -14.34 -20.41 13.66
N LYS A 275 -15.08 -19.43 14.21
CA LYS A 275 -16.02 -19.71 15.31
C LYS A 275 -16.88 -20.85 14.77
N LYS A 276 -16.94 -21.98 15.48
CA LYS A 276 -17.79 -23.13 15.13
C LYS A 276 -19.26 -22.69 15.18
N THR A 277 -19.76 -21.95 14.20
CA THR A 277 -21.16 -21.49 14.15
C THR A 277 -22.01 -22.70 13.79
N LYS A 278 -22.42 -23.42 14.83
CA LYS A 278 -23.66 -24.19 14.83
C LYS A 278 -24.89 -23.26 14.87
N GLU A 279 -24.67 -21.95 14.98
CA GLU A 279 -25.72 -20.94 14.94
C GLU A 279 -26.21 -20.81 13.50
N ILE A 280 -27.47 -21.18 13.32
CA ILE A 280 -28.20 -21.00 12.06
C ILE A 280 -28.33 -19.49 11.85
N PRO A 281 -27.92 -18.94 10.70
CA PRO A 281 -28.13 -17.54 10.40
C PRO A 281 -29.61 -17.19 10.60
N ARG A 282 -29.88 -16.06 11.25
CA ARG A 282 -31.23 -15.52 11.39
C ARG A 282 -31.94 -15.40 10.03
N LYS A 283 -31.19 -15.07 8.98
CA LYS A 283 -31.69 -14.86 7.63
C LYS A 283 -30.65 -15.28 6.61
N ASN A 284 -31.07 -16.04 5.60
CA ASN A 284 -30.24 -16.39 4.44
C ASN A 284 -30.79 -15.66 3.20
N LEU A 285 -29.92 -14.93 2.54
CA LEU A 285 -30.16 -14.22 1.29
C LEU A 285 -29.37 -14.88 0.16
N LYS A 286 -29.90 -14.89 -1.05
CA LYS A 286 -29.23 -15.42 -2.23
C LYS A 286 -28.65 -14.29 -3.09
N LEU A 287 -27.36 -14.34 -3.34
CA LEU A 287 -26.63 -13.47 -4.27
C LEU A 287 -26.26 -14.27 -5.53
N VAL A 288 -26.49 -13.71 -6.72
CA VAL A 288 -25.90 -14.22 -7.96
C VAL A 288 -24.70 -13.38 -8.32
N ILE A 289 -23.52 -13.99 -8.37
CA ILE A 289 -22.31 -13.37 -8.92
C ILE A 289 -22.30 -13.66 -10.43
N LEU A 290 -22.68 -12.66 -11.21
CA LEU A 290 -22.73 -12.74 -12.67
C LEU A 290 -21.40 -12.24 -13.24
N ILE A 291 -20.67 -13.09 -13.95
CA ILE A 291 -19.40 -12.74 -14.57
C ILE A 291 -19.63 -12.52 -16.07
N VAL A 292 -19.35 -11.29 -16.52
CA VAL A 292 -19.33 -10.92 -17.93
C VAL A 292 -17.87 -10.65 -18.33
N PRO A 293 -17.22 -11.55 -19.09
CA PRO A 293 -15.76 -11.57 -19.25
C PRO A 293 -15.16 -10.40 -20.03
N LYS A 294 -15.97 -9.67 -20.82
CA LYS A 294 -15.45 -8.73 -21.81
C LYS A 294 -16.30 -7.47 -21.91
N THR A 295 -15.61 -6.36 -22.20
CA THR A 295 -16.21 -5.11 -22.66
C THR A 295 -15.80 -4.88 -24.11
N ARG A 296 -16.77 -4.75 -25.01
CA ARG A 296 -16.59 -4.50 -26.45
C ARG A 296 -17.57 -3.43 -26.91
N LEU A 297 -17.28 -2.17 -26.59
CA LEU A 297 -18.21 -1.07 -26.80
C LEU A 297 -18.41 -0.79 -28.29
N LYS A 298 -19.67 -0.78 -28.74
CA LYS A 298 -20.05 -0.53 -30.14
C LYS A 298 -20.84 0.77 -30.35
N GLY A 299 -21.27 1.44 -29.28
CA GLY A 299 -22.13 2.62 -29.33
C GLY A 299 -21.41 3.94 -29.67
N PRO A 300 -22.16 5.00 -30.00
CA PRO A 300 -21.61 6.35 -30.16
C PRO A 300 -21.07 6.86 -28.81
N MET A 301 -19.75 6.87 -28.69
CA MET A 301 -19.07 7.47 -27.54
C MET A 301 -19.11 9.01 -27.66
N PRO A 302 -19.04 9.74 -26.54
CA PRO A 302 -18.87 11.19 -26.57
C PRO A 302 -17.59 11.57 -27.33
N ALA A 303 -17.61 12.71 -28.04
CA ALA A 303 -16.52 13.16 -28.92
C ALA A 303 -15.09 13.12 -28.34
N PRO A 304 -14.80 13.36 -27.04
CA PRO A 304 -13.43 13.19 -26.53
C PRO A 304 -13.03 11.72 -26.31
N LEU A 305 -14.01 10.80 -26.21
CA LEU A 305 -13.76 9.38 -25.93
C LEU A 305 -13.77 8.51 -27.19
N THR A 306 -14.36 8.95 -28.29
CA THR A 306 -14.41 8.21 -29.57
C THR A 306 -13.03 7.86 -30.14
N GLN A 307 -12.00 8.61 -29.76
CA GLN A 307 -10.62 8.39 -30.19
C GLN A 307 -9.89 7.28 -29.41
N TYR A 308 -10.44 6.82 -28.28
CA TYR A 308 -9.79 5.82 -27.44
C TYR A 308 -10.41 4.44 -27.61
N ASN A 309 -9.57 3.40 -27.62
CA ASN A 309 -10.05 2.03 -27.45
C ASN A 309 -10.25 1.73 -25.96
N LEU A 310 -11.51 1.69 -25.54
CA LEU A 310 -11.89 1.44 -24.15
C LEU A 310 -12.12 -0.05 -23.82
N ASP A 311 -12.00 -0.94 -24.80
CA ASP A 311 -12.26 -2.37 -24.63
C ASP A 311 -11.31 -3.02 -23.63
N SER A 312 -11.86 -3.87 -22.79
CA SER A 312 -11.18 -4.50 -21.67
C SER A 312 -11.64 -5.95 -21.49
N ASP A 313 -10.77 -6.77 -20.91
CA ASP A 313 -10.99 -8.18 -20.60
C ASP A 313 -10.77 -8.45 -19.12
N LEU A 314 -11.56 -9.37 -18.57
CA LEU A 314 -11.39 -9.81 -17.18
C LEU A 314 -10.20 -10.75 -17.07
N GLU A 315 -9.29 -10.42 -16.16
CA GLU A 315 -8.25 -11.33 -15.71
C GLU A 315 -8.81 -12.31 -14.67
N GLU A 316 -8.40 -13.58 -14.74
CA GLU A 316 -8.85 -14.60 -13.78
C GLU A 316 -8.44 -14.27 -12.34
N LYS A 317 -7.30 -13.61 -12.16
CA LYS A 317 -6.86 -13.09 -10.87
C LYS A 317 -7.87 -12.10 -10.28
N SER A 318 -8.36 -11.16 -11.09
CA SER A 318 -9.34 -10.16 -10.64
C SER A 318 -10.67 -10.79 -10.24
N ILE A 319 -11.13 -11.81 -10.99
CA ILE A 319 -12.31 -12.59 -10.63
C ILE A 319 -12.10 -13.27 -9.27
N SER A 320 -10.96 -13.94 -9.10
CA SER A 320 -10.60 -14.62 -7.85
C SER A 320 -10.57 -13.65 -6.66
N ASP A 321 -9.92 -12.50 -6.80
CA ASP A 321 -9.82 -11.48 -5.75
C ASP A 321 -11.19 -10.90 -5.37
N LEU A 322 -12.09 -10.69 -6.35
CA LEU A 322 -13.46 -10.22 -6.11
C LEU A 322 -14.35 -11.25 -5.43
N VAL A 323 -14.22 -12.53 -5.80
CA VAL A 323 -14.95 -13.61 -5.14
C VAL A 323 -14.51 -13.73 -3.68
N VAL A 324 -13.20 -13.70 -3.41
CA VAL A 324 -12.65 -13.67 -2.05
C VAL A 324 -13.13 -12.46 -1.26
N SER A 325 -13.14 -11.28 -1.88
CA SER A 325 -13.71 -10.06 -1.28
C SER A 325 -15.19 -10.22 -0.94
N THR A 326 -15.95 -10.91 -1.79
CA THR A 326 -17.37 -11.21 -1.54
C THR A 326 -17.55 -12.19 -0.39
N GLU A 327 -16.67 -13.19 -0.24
CA GLU A 327 -16.65 -14.08 0.94
C GLU A 327 -16.40 -13.31 2.23
N TYR A 328 -15.43 -12.40 2.23
CA TYR A 328 -15.16 -11.56 3.40
C TYR A 328 -16.33 -10.64 3.71
N PHE A 329 -16.94 -9.99 2.70
CA PHE A 329 -18.14 -9.21 2.89
C PHE A 329 -19.26 -10.06 3.52
N ARG A 330 -19.61 -11.20 2.93
CA ARG A 330 -20.66 -12.11 3.42
C ARG A 330 -20.47 -12.48 4.89
N ASP A 331 -19.29 -13.01 5.22
CA ASP A 331 -19.04 -13.56 6.55
C ASP A 331 -18.93 -12.44 7.60
N SER A 332 -18.32 -11.30 7.27
CA SER A 332 -18.29 -10.14 8.17
C SER A 332 -19.66 -9.49 8.32
N PHE A 333 -20.48 -9.48 7.26
CA PHE A 333 -21.82 -8.90 7.28
C PHE A 333 -22.72 -9.69 8.23
N ALA A 334 -22.64 -11.02 8.19
CA ALA A 334 -23.33 -11.90 9.12
C ALA A 334 -22.94 -11.63 10.58
N GLU A 335 -21.64 -11.44 10.86
CA GLU A 335 -21.16 -11.10 12.20
C GLU A 335 -21.68 -9.74 12.68
N ILE A 336 -21.76 -8.71 11.83
CA ILE A 336 -22.21 -7.37 12.27
C ILE A 336 -23.73 -7.20 12.32
N THR A 337 -24.48 -8.01 11.57
CA THR A 337 -25.95 -7.90 11.44
C THR A 337 -26.72 -8.92 12.28
N ASP A 338 -26.01 -9.65 13.15
CA ASP A 338 -26.60 -10.69 13.99
C ASP A 338 -27.35 -11.74 13.15
N GLY A 339 -26.63 -12.30 12.16
CA GLY A 339 -27.06 -13.47 11.42
C GLY A 339 -27.78 -13.22 10.09
N ILE A 340 -27.56 -12.09 9.39
CA ILE A 340 -27.94 -12.00 7.96
C ILE A 340 -26.78 -12.50 7.11
N TYR A 341 -26.97 -13.65 6.48
CA TYR A 341 -25.94 -14.32 5.69
C TYR A 341 -26.32 -14.31 4.20
N TRP A 342 -25.32 -14.11 3.33
CA TRP A 342 -25.48 -14.11 1.87
C TRP A 342 -24.87 -15.38 1.27
N ASP A 343 -25.70 -16.37 0.94
CA ASP A 343 -25.27 -17.44 0.04
C ASP A 343 -25.05 -16.88 -1.35
N PHE A 344 -24.03 -17.37 -2.07
CA PHE A 344 -23.81 -16.93 -3.43
C PHE A 344 -23.59 -18.07 -4.42
N GLU A 345 -24.09 -17.86 -5.63
CA GLU A 345 -23.89 -18.73 -6.80
C GLU A 345 -23.12 -17.93 -7.86
N ILE A 346 -22.06 -18.53 -8.42
CA ILE A 346 -21.26 -17.90 -9.48
C ILE A 346 -21.74 -18.40 -10.84
N ILE A 347 -22.11 -17.48 -11.72
CA ILE A 347 -22.51 -17.76 -13.10
C ILE A 347 -21.52 -17.07 -14.04
N ARG A 348 -20.81 -17.86 -14.85
CA ARG A 348 -19.95 -17.35 -15.91
C ARG A 348 -20.70 -17.35 -17.23
N THR A 349 -20.72 -16.21 -17.88
CA THR A 349 -21.36 -16.05 -19.19
C THR A 349 -20.31 -16.01 -20.31
N ASN A 350 -20.74 -16.30 -21.53
CA ASN A 350 -19.97 -16.01 -22.74
C ASN A 350 -20.35 -14.64 -23.36
N SER A 351 -21.12 -13.84 -22.63
CA SER A 351 -21.60 -12.53 -23.08
C SER A 351 -20.54 -11.45 -22.94
N GLU A 352 -20.80 -10.30 -23.55
CA GLU A 352 -19.93 -9.13 -23.52
C GLU A 352 -20.78 -7.88 -23.27
N ILE A 353 -20.22 -6.89 -22.59
CA ILE A 353 -20.85 -5.56 -22.49
C ILE A 353 -20.62 -4.81 -23.79
N ARG A 354 -21.70 -4.45 -24.50
CA ARG A 354 -21.66 -3.78 -25.82
C ARG A 354 -21.95 -2.28 -25.78
N ASP A 355 -22.64 -1.82 -24.75
CA ASP A 355 -22.92 -0.42 -24.50
C ASP A 355 -22.93 -0.14 -22.99
N THR A 356 -23.02 1.13 -22.61
CA THR A 356 -23.17 1.54 -21.21
C THR A 356 -24.04 2.78 -21.16
N ASN A 357 -24.73 2.96 -20.03
CA ASN A 357 -25.28 4.25 -19.69
C ASN A 357 -24.12 5.22 -19.44
N PHE A 358 -24.11 6.31 -20.18
CA PHE A 358 -23.09 7.34 -20.10
C PHE A 358 -23.62 8.59 -19.43
N ILE A 359 -22.94 9.05 -18.39
CA ILE A 359 -23.22 10.33 -17.72
C ILE A 359 -21.91 11.11 -17.60
N LYS A 360 -21.88 12.33 -18.11
CA LYS A 360 -20.78 13.27 -17.87
C LYS A 360 -21.07 14.07 -16.60
N ASP A 361 -20.20 13.91 -15.61
CA ASP A 361 -20.14 14.75 -14.41
C ASP A 361 -19.04 15.83 -14.61
N ASN A 362 -19.01 16.84 -13.75
CA ASN A 362 -18.09 17.98 -13.84
C ASN A 362 -16.61 17.58 -13.90
N THR A 363 -16.25 16.44 -13.31
CA THR A 363 -14.86 16.00 -13.15
C THR A 363 -14.56 14.63 -13.75
N ARG A 364 -15.58 13.90 -14.23
CA ARG A 364 -15.45 12.50 -14.64
C ARG A 364 -16.52 12.03 -15.60
N TYR A 365 -16.25 10.90 -16.23
CA TYR A 365 -17.21 10.14 -17.01
C TYR A 365 -17.70 8.94 -16.20
N ILE A 366 -19.00 8.76 -16.11
CA ILE A 366 -19.62 7.61 -15.45
C ILE A 366 -20.13 6.68 -16.55
N MET A 367 -19.65 5.44 -16.54
CA MET A 367 -20.00 4.41 -17.52
C MET A 367 -20.52 3.19 -16.79
N GLN A 368 -21.83 3.08 -16.64
CA GLN A 368 -22.44 1.94 -15.96
C GLN A 368 -23.19 1.07 -16.96
N PRO A 369 -22.93 -0.24 -17.03
CA PRO A 369 -23.70 -1.14 -17.87
C PRO A 369 -25.15 -1.19 -17.38
N SER A 370 -26.01 -1.70 -18.24
CA SER A 370 -27.38 -2.11 -17.93
C SER A 370 -27.56 -3.57 -18.31
N ILE A 371 -28.66 -4.20 -17.89
CA ILE A 371 -28.93 -5.58 -18.32
C ILE A 371 -28.99 -5.73 -19.85
N THR A 372 -29.53 -4.74 -20.56
CA THR A 372 -29.65 -4.75 -22.03
C THR A 372 -28.31 -4.64 -22.74
N SER A 373 -27.28 -4.14 -22.04
CA SER A 373 -25.92 -4.02 -22.57
C SER A 373 -25.21 -5.36 -22.77
N ILE A 374 -25.69 -6.42 -22.09
CA ILE A 374 -25.08 -7.75 -22.10
C ILE A 374 -25.51 -8.48 -23.37
N GLN A 375 -24.55 -8.77 -24.25
CA GLN A 375 -24.80 -9.41 -25.55
C GLN A 375 -23.82 -10.57 -25.83
N PRO A 376 -24.30 -11.75 -26.29
CA PRO A 376 -25.71 -12.11 -26.44
C PRO A 376 -26.50 -12.02 -25.12
N PRO A 377 -27.84 -11.84 -25.19
CA PRO A 377 -28.68 -11.76 -24.01
C PRO A 377 -28.50 -12.99 -23.11
N LEU A 378 -28.70 -12.79 -21.80
CA LEU A 378 -28.59 -13.86 -20.81
C LEU A 378 -29.57 -15.00 -21.13
N GLU A 379 -29.09 -16.24 -20.96
CA GLU A 379 -29.91 -17.44 -21.14
C GLU A 379 -31.09 -17.46 -20.15
N ALA A 380 -32.19 -18.13 -20.53
CA ALA A 380 -33.42 -18.12 -19.76
C ALA A 380 -33.27 -18.77 -18.36
N ASP A 381 -32.41 -19.77 -18.23
CA ASP A 381 -32.10 -20.42 -16.95
C ASP A 381 -31.28 -19.48 -16.03
N VAL A 382 -30.33 -18.72 -16.59
CA VAL A 382 -29.57 -17.69 -15.87
C VAL A 382 -30.51 -16.59 -15.37
N LEU A 383 -31.41 -16.10 -16.22
CA LEU A 383 -32.44 -15.13 -15.83
C LEU A 383 -33.34 -15.70 -14.72
N THR A 384 -33.76 -16.96 -14.81
CA THR A 384 -34.56 -17.62 -13.77
C THR A 384 -33.82 -17.65 -12.43
N LYS A 385 -32.53 -17.96 -12.43
CA LYS A 385 -31.70 -17.96 -11.21
C LYS A 385 -31.55 -16.56 -10.60
N ILE A 386 -31.36 -15.54 -11.44
CA ILE A 386 -31.27 -14.13 -10.99
C ILE A 386 -32.60 -13.66 -10.41
N LYS A 387 -33.72 -13.98 -11.06
CA LYS A 387 -35.07 -13.65 -10.56
C LYS A 387 -35.37 -14.36 -9.24
N ALA A 388 -34.82 -15.53 -8.99
CA ALA A 388 -34.93 -16.20 -7.70
C ALA A 388 -33.96 -15.67 -6.62
N ALA A 389 -33.02 -14.80 -6.96
CA ALA A 389 -32.05 -14.24 -6.05
C ALA A 389 -32.53 -12.95 -5.39
N ASP A 390 -31.93 -12.62 -4.25
CA ASP A 390 -32.11 -11.36 -3.52
C ASP A 390 -31.23 -10.24 -4.10
N GLY A 391 -30.05 -10.56 -4.62
CA GLY A 391 -29.17 -9.58 -5.23
C GLY A 391 -28.34 -10.15 -6.35
N VAL A 392 -27.73 -9.25 -7.12
CA VAL A 392 -26.79 -9.54 -8.19
C VAL A 392 -25.51 -8.75 -7.96
N LEU A 393 -24.37 -9.43 -8.02
CA LEU A 393 -23.06 -8.81 -8.15
C LEU A 393 -22.60 -9.03 -9.60
N LEU A 394 -22.60 -7.97 -10.40
CA LEU A 394 -22.01 -8.01 -11.73
C LEU A 394 -20.50 -7.77 -11.62
N ILE A 395 -19.72 -8.78 -11.99
CA ILE A 395 -18.28 -8.66 -12.21
C ILE A 395 -18.06 -8.48 -13.71
N TRP A 396 -17.47 -7.35 -14.09
CA TRP A 396 -17.15 -7.02 -15.47
C TRP A 396 -15.82 -6.25 -15.55
N PRO A 397 -15.17 -6.17 -16.71
CA PRO A 397 -13.81 -5.63 -16.80
C PRO A 397 -13.75 -4.10 -16.79
N GLY A 398 -14.89 -3.42 -16.71
CA GLY A 398 -14.97 -1.98 -16.86
C GLY A 398 -14.49 -1.53 -18.24
N THR A 399 -14.00 -0.30 -18.29
CA THR A 399 -13.35 0.29 -19.47
C THR A 399 -11.87 0.55 -19.18
N LYS A 400 -11.02 0.47 -20.21
CA LYS A 400 -9.64 0.95 -20.10
C LYS A 400 -9.63 2.45 -19.77
N GLN A 401 -8.71 2.87 -18.92
CA GLN A 401 -8.57 4.26 -18.47
C GLN A 401 -7.58 5.02 -19.38
N PRO A 402 -8.02 5.94 -20.27
CA PRO A 402 -7.10 6.75 -21.05
C PRO A 402 -6.36 7.76 -20.17
N SER A 403 -5.14 8.14 -20.57
CA SER A 403 -4.38 9.17 -19.86
C SER A 403 -5.12 10.51 -19.83
N GLY A 404 -5.17 11.15 -18.66
CA GLY A 404 -5.84 12.44 -18.46
C GLY A 404 -7.37 12.39 -18.48
N VAL A 405 -7.96 11.22 -18.67
CA VAL A 405 -9.41 11.00 -18.62
C VAL A 405 -9.72 10.26 -17.32
N PHE A 406 -10.80 10.64 -16.62
CA PHE A 406 -11.26 9.92 -15.44
C PHE A 406 -12.62 9.25 -15.72
N ILE A 407 -12.67 7.92 -15.60
CA ILE A 407 -13.86 7.09 -15.86
C ILE A 407 -14.17 6.27 -14.59
N THR A 408 -15.45 6.19 -14.24
CA THR A 408 -15.95 5.32 -13.16
C THR A 408 -16.91 4.29 -13.72
N ASN A 409 -16.65 2.99 -13.46
CA ASN A 409 -17.35 1.88 -14.11
C ASN A 409 -18.21 1.03 -13.15
N GLY A 410 -18.28 1.39 -11.87
CA GLY A 410 -18.97 0.63 -10.83
C GLY A 410 -20.04 1.43 -10.09
N GLY A 411 -20.78 0.74 -9.23
CA GLY A 411 -21.79 1.34 -8.35
C GLY A 411 -22.89 0.36 -7.92
N GLY A 412 -23.55 0.68 -6.81
CA GLY A 412 -24.78 0.04 -6.34
C GLY A 412 -26.00 0.67 -7.01
N THR A 413 -26.87 -0.18 -7.57
CA THR A 413 -28.08 0.24 -8.27
C THR A 413 -29.15 -0.85 -8.21
N GLU A 414 -30.24 -0.67 -8.94
CA GLU A 414 -31.32 -1.63 -9.09
C GLU A 414 -31.56 -1.89 -10.59
N TRP A 415 -31.58 -3.15 -11.03
CA TRP A 415 -31.88 -3.53 -12.41
C TRP A 415 -33.19 -4.29 -12.50
N ASN A 416 -33.97 -4.05 -13.56
CA ASN A 416 -35.14 -4.84 -13.90
C ASN A 416 -34.73 -6.05 -14.76
N PHE A 417 -34.86 -7.27 -14.21
CA PHE A 417 -34.62 -8.52 -14.92
C PHE A 417 -35.89 -9.14 -15.53
N GLY A 418 -37.05 -8.49 -15.30
CA GLY A 418 -38.36 -8.87 -15.81
C GLY A 418 -38.67 -8.22 -17.15
N THR A 419 -39.92 -7.83 -17.36
CA THR A 419 -40.36 -7.03 -18.51
C THR A 419 -40.79 -5.64 -18.06
N GLU A 420 -41.18 -4.76 -19.00
CA GLU A 420 -41.76 -3.47 -18.65
C GLU A 420 -43.11 -3.62 -17.93
N ASP A 421 -43.94 -4.58 -18.35
CA ASP A 421 -45.28 -4.83 -17.79
C ASP A 421 -45.25 -5.70 -16.51
N ASP A 422 -44.23 -6.54 -16.37
CA ASP A 422 -43.99 -7.34 -15.17
C ASP A 422 -42.55 -7.19 -14.67
N PRO A 423 -42.25 -6.05 -14.00
CA PRO A 423 -40.90 -5.72 -13.58
C PRO A 423 -40.45 -6.58 -12.40
N GLU A 424 -39.23 -7.10 -12.50
CA GLU A 424 -38.55 -7.88 -11.46
C GLU A 424 -37.23 -7.20 -11.10
N ILE A 425 -37.34 -6.19 -10.25
CA ILE A 425 -36.21 -5.35 -9.86
C ILE A 425 -35.36 -6.04 -8.80
N ARG A 426 -34.03 -6.04 -8.95
CA ARG A 426 -33.06 -6.61 -7.99
C ARG A 426 -31.93 -5.62 -7.70
N LEU A 427 -31.41 -5.65 -6.47
CA LEU A 427 -30.12 -5.04 -6.15
C LEU A 427 -29.10 -5.52 -7.15
N THR A 428 -28.40 -4.58 -7.78
CA THR A 428 -27.26 -4.88 -8.62
C THR A 428 -26.08 -4.04 -8.16
N ILE A 429 -25.05 -4.71 -7.66
CA ILE A 429 -23.75 -4.09 -7.42
C ILE A 429 -22.88 -4.36 -8.64
N ILE A 430 -22.37 -3.31 -9.27
CA ILE A 430 -21.51 -3.40 -10.45
C ILE A 430 -20.08 -3.15 -9.98
N SER A 431 -19.24 -4.19 -10.04
CA SER A 431 -17.83 -4.11 -9.66
C SER A 431 -16.96 -3.89 -10.88
N ASP A 432 -16.08 -2.88 -10.87
CA ASP A 432 -15.09 -2.68 -11.94
C ASP A 432 -13.72 -3.27 -11.58
N SER A 433 -13.21 -4.17 -12.43
CA SER A 433 -11.96 -4.89 -12.15
C SER A 433 -10.70 -4.16 -12.62
N ASN A 434 -10.83 -2.97 -13.21
CA ASN A 434 -9.74 -2.29 -13.93
C ASN A 434 -8.72 -1.59 -13.00
N LYS A 435 -8.93 -1.63 -11.68
CA LYS A 435 -8.11 -0.94 -10.68
C LYS A 435 -7.62 -1.93 -9.62
N LYS A 436 -6.33 -1.92 -9.29
CA LYS A 436 -5.73 -2.90 -8.36
C LYS A 436 -5.91 -2.47 -6.91
N ILE A 437 -5.87 -3.42 -5.98
CA ILE A 437 -5.89 -3.15 -4.53
C ILE A 437 -4.71 -2.24 -4.12
N ALA A 438 -3.54 -2.44 -4.72
CA ALA A 438 -2.34 -1.65 -4.47
C ALA A 438 -2.47 -0.17 -4.89
N ASP A 439 -3.41 0.14 -5.79
CA ASP A 439 -3.71 1.52 -6.20
C ASP A 439 -4.51 2.28 -5.12
N GLY A 440 -4.77 1.64 -3.96
CA GLY A 440 -5.63 2.17 -2.91
C GLY A 440 -7.10 2.23 -3.30
N ASN A 441 -7.50 1.49 -4.34
CA ASN A 441 -8.85 1.58 -4.89
C ASN A 441 -9.83 0.63 -4.19
N HIS A 442 -11.05 1.13 -3.97
CA HIS A 442 -12.10 0.44 -3.22
C HIS A 442 -12.71 -0.75 -3.99
N ALA A 443 -12.81 -0.70 -5.33
CA ALA A 443 -13.67 -1.61 -6.10
C ALA A 443 -13.38 -3.11 -5.96
N ASN A 444 -12.12 -3.50 -5.70
CA ASN A 444 -11.72 -4.90 -5.52
C ASN A 444 -11.58 -5.30 -4.04
N HIS A 445 -12.19 -4.53 -3.14
CA HIS A 445 -12.08 -4.70 -1.70
C HIS A 445 -13.45 -4.94 -1.06
N PRO A 446 -13.62 -5.79 -0.02
CA PRO A 446 -14.92 -5.98 0.63
C PRO A 446 -15.59 -4.68 1.13
N ILE A 447 -14.83 -3.63 1.45
CA ILE A 447 -15.42 -2.32 1.82
C ILE A 447 -16.31 -1.75 0.72
N PHE A 448 -15.98 -2.00 -0.56
CA PHE A 448 -16.79 -1.54 -1.67
C PHE A 448 -18.17 -2.19 -1.67
N LEU A 449 -18.27 -3.46 -1.32
CA LEU A 449 -19.58 -4.11 -1.19
C LEU A 449 -20.42 -3.48 -0.07
N TYR A 450 -19.80 -3.11 1.05
CA TYR A 450 -20.47 -2.34 2.10
C TYR A 450 -20.90 -0.96 1.62
N HIS A 451 -20.03 -0.26 0.90
CA HIS A 451 -20.27 1.06 0.33
C HIS A 451 -21.45 1.05 -0.65
N GLU A 452 -21.42 0.15 -1.62
CA GLU A 452 -22.45 0.08 -2.66
C GLU A 452 -23.77 -0.45 -2.11
N LEU A 453 -23.73 -1.39 -1.16
CA LEU A 453 -24.93 -1.83 -0.46
C LEU A 453 -25.55 -0.66 0.33
N PHE A 454 -24.74 0.15 1.00
CA PHE A 454 -25.22 1.29 1.76
C PHE A 454 -26.01 2.27 0.90
N HIS A 455 -25.51 2.66 -0.29
CA HIS A 455 -26.22 3.60 -1.19
C HIS A 455 -27.61 3.14 -1.56
N VAL A 456 -27.81 1.83 -1.77
CA VAL A 456 -29.14 1.30 -2.10
C VAL A 456 -30.02 1.20 -0.85
N LEU A 457 -29.45 0.85 0.30
CA LEU A 457 -30.19 0.83 1.56
C LEU A 457 -30.61 2.23 2.02
N GLU A 458 -29.89 3.29 1.67
CA GLU A 458 -30.37 4.65 1.90
C GLU A 458 -31.72 4.92 1.21
N TRP A 459 -32.01 4.27 0.08
CA TRP A 459 -33.33 4.36 -0.58
C TRP A 459 -34.39 3.56 0.17
N ALA A 460 -34.05 2.35 0.60
CA ALA A 460 -34.95 1.47 1.37
C ALA A 460 -35.33 2.08 2.73
N TYR A 461 -34.41 2.82 3.35
CA TYR A 461 -34.58 3.46 4.65
C TYR A 461 -34.62 5.00 4.53
N HIS A 462 -35.16 5.54 3.43
CA HIS A 462 -35.16 6.98 3.13
C HIS A 462 -35.84 7.87 4.19
N LYS A 463 -36.65 7.30 5.09
CA LYS A 463 -37.27 7.99 6.23
C LYS A 463 -36.34 8.17 7.42
N SER A 464 -35.32 7.32 7.54
CA SER A 464 -34.32 7.43 8.58
C SER A 464 -33.38 8.60 8.34
N LYS A 465 -32.95 9.25 9.42
CA LYS A 465 -32.04 10.40 9.38
C LYS A 465 -30.60 9.90 9.31
N PHE A 466 -30.07 9.84 8.10
CA PHE A 466 -28.62 9.69 7.84
C PHE A 466 -28.05 11.03 7.36
N PRO A 467 -26.73 11.30 7.54
CA PRO A 467 -26.10 12.48 6.97
C PRO A 467 -26.29 12.49 5.45
N LYS A 468 -27.19 13.33 4.92
CA LYS A 468 -27.50 13.35 3.48
C LYS A 468 -26.46 14.17 2.73
N LYS A 469 -25.71 13.51 1.85
CA LYS A 469 -25.02 13.96 0.61
C LYS A 469 -23.97 12.90 0.25
N ASP A 470 -23.64 12.77 -1.05
CA ASP A 470 -22.72 11.77 -1.61
C ASP A 470 -21.54 11.45 -0.69
N HIS A 471 -21.41 10.16 -0.32
CA HIS A 471 -20.30 9.60 0.46
C HIS A 471 -20.18 10.18 1.89
N PRO A 472 -21.18 9.96 2.76
CA PRO A 472 -21.28 10.58 4.08
C PRO A 472 -20.13 10.22 5.03
N TYR A 473 -19.44 9.11 4.81
CA TYR A 473 -18.25 8.74 5.60
C TYR A 473 -17.14 9.81 5.52
N MET A 474 -17.01 10.54 4.40
CA MET A 474 -15.99 11.58 4.25
C MET A 474 -16.23 12.80 5.16
N ARG A 475 -17.42 12.91 5.74
CA ARG A 475 -17.86 14.09 6.50
C ARG A 475 -18.02 13.77 7.97
N LYS A 476 -16.93 13.35 8.61
CA LYS A 476 -16.93 12.98 10.05
C LYS A 476 -17.63 14.00 10.96
N LYS A 477 -17.48 15.30 10.68
CA LYS A 477 -18.12 16.38 11.48
C LYS A 477 -19.65 16.38 11.39
N GLU A 478 -20.20 15.78 10.34
CA GLU A 478 -21.64 15.65 10.08
C GLU A 478 -22.18 14.28 10.54
N TRP A 479 -21.33 13.40 11.08
CA TRP A 479 -21.79 12.11 11.60
C TRP A 479 -22.71 12.31 12.81
N PRO A 480 -23.68 11.40 13.02
CA PRO A 480 -24.45 11.37 14.24
C PRO A 480 -23.53 11.33 15.47
N SER A 481 -23.88 12.06 16.53
CA SER A 481 -23.03 12.23 17.72
C SER A 481 -22.77 10.93 18.49
N ASP A 482 -23.61 9.92 18.29
CA ASP A 482 -23.47 8.58 18.86
C ASP A 482 -22.60 7.66 18.02
N TYR A 483 -22.11 8.07 16.84
CA TYR A 483 -21.20 7.27 16.03
C TYR A 483 -19.77 7.36 16.57
N VAL A 484 -19.07 6.23 16.56
CA VAL A 484 -17.67 6.12 16.99
C VAL A 484 -16.81 5.66 15.82
N GLY A 485 -15.60 6.23 15.71
CA GLY A 485 -14.60 5.84 14.71
C GLY A 485 -14.14 6.98 13.83
N ASN A 486 -13.38 6.66 12.78
CA ASN A 486 -12.80 7.63 11.85
C ASN A 486 -12.63 7.10 10.43
N THR A 487 -13.04 5.87 10.13
CA THR A 487 -12.88 5.25 8.82
C THR A 487 -14.20 5.05 8.09
N GLU A 488 -14.12 4.63 6.82
CA GLU A 488 -15.31 4.31 6.02
C GLU A 488 -16.06 3.11 6.61
N TRP A 489 -15.32 2.08 7.01
CA TRP A 489 -15.88 0.94 7.72
C TRP A 489 -16.63 1.35 8.99
N ASP A 490 -16.04 2.22 9.81
CA ASP A 490 -16.65 2.61 11.09
C ASP A 490 -18.01 3.26 10.84
N PHE A 491 -18.11 4.16 9.86
CA PHE A 491 -19.38 4.79 9.47
C PHE A 491 -20.43 3.75 9.09
N TYR A 492 -20.08 2.82 8.21
CA TYR A 492 -21.01 1.80 7.74
C TYR A 492 -21.43 0.84 8.85
N SER A 493 -20.47 0.31 9.61
CA SER A 493 -20.72 -0.57 10.77
C SER A 493 -21.66 0.09 11.77
N GLU A 494 -21.44 1.36 12.12
CA GLU A 494 -22.29 2.11 13.03
C GLU A 494 -23.69 2.36 12.44
N THR A 495 -23.79 2.62 11.13
CA THR A 495 -25.07 2.76 10.44
C THR A 495 -25.87 1.47 10.47
N PHE A 496 -25.25 0.34 10.11
CA PHE A 496 -25.91 -0.97 10.15
C PHE A 496 -26.40 -1.29 11.56
N ARG A 497 -25.55 -1.12 12.57
CA ARG A 497 -25.87 -1.51 13.96
C ARG A 497 -26.83 -0.57 14.66
N LYS A 498 -26.63 0.73 14.56
CA LYS A 498 -27.34 1.73 15.39
C LYS A 498 -28.55 2.34 14.70
N ARG A 499 -28.75 2.07 13.41
CA ARG A 499 -29.90 2.57 12.64
C ARG A 499 -30.67 1.45 11.98
N LEU A 500 -30.04 0.73 11.05
CA LEU A 500 -30.76 -0.23 10.20
C LEU A 500 -31.27 -1.46 10.99
N LEU A 501 -30.43 -2.05 11.84
CA LEU A 501 -30.86 -3.15 12.71
C LEU A 501 -31.88 -2.72 13.77
N VAL A 502 -31.79 -1.47 14.25
CA VAL A 502 -32.71 -0.95 15.27
C VAL A 502 -34.08 -0.65 14.67
N GLU A 503 -34.14 -0.12 13.45
CA GLU A 503 -35.40 0.28 12.82
C GLU A 503 -36.34 -0.90 12.58
N ASP A 504 -35.84 -1.97 11.96
CA ASP A 504 -36.68 -3.14 11.63
C ASP A 504 -35.89 -4.46 11.60
N LYS A 505 -34.73 -4.54 12.24
CA LYS A 505 -33.81 -5.69 12.15
C LYS A 505 -33.38 -6.00 10.72
N MET A 506 -33.31 -4.96 9.88
CA MET A 506 -32.94 -5.07 8.48
C MET A 506 -33.88 -5.95 7.65
N GLU A 507 -35.19 -5.94 7.95
CA GLU A 507 -36.16 -6.74 7.20
C GLU A 507 -36.41 -6.21 5.79
N ARG A 508 -36.29 -4.90 5.54
CA ARG A 508 -36.34 -4.32 4.18
C ARG A 508 -35.13 -4.68 3.32
N VAL A 509 -34.14 -5.38 3.86
CA VAL A 509 -33.10 -6.03 3.05
C VAL A 509 -33.66 -7.24 2.30
N PHE A 510 -34.93 -7.62 2.49
CA PHE A 510 -35.62 -8.47 1.51
C PHE A 510 -35.86 -7.68 0.22
N TRP A 511 -35.15 -8.06 -0.83
CA TRP A 511 -35.22 -7.46 -2.16
C TRP A 511 -36.39 -8.01 -2.98
N PHE A 512 -37.42 -8.55 -2.31
CA PHE A 512 -38.57 -9.13 -2.97
C PHE A 512 -39.52 -8.04 -3.49
N GLY A 513 -39.63 -7.99 -4.82
CA GLY A 513 -40.92 -7.83 -5.48
C GLY A 513 -41.60 -6.47 -5.38
N ARG A 514 -40.87 -5.41 -5.05
CA ARG A 514 -41.41 -4.07 -5.28
C ARG A 514 -41.19 -3.72 -6.75
N LYS A 515 -42.28 -3.74 -7.53
CA LYS A 515 -42.30 -3.47 -9.00
C LYS A 515 -41.55 -2.20 -9.43
N GLU A 516 -41.27 -1.30 -8.50
CA GLU A 516 -40.73 0.04 -8.75
C GLU A 516 -39.32 0.27 -8.14
N GLY A 517 -38.78 -0.73 -7.41
CA GLY A 517 -37.51 -0.61 -6.69
C GLY A 517 -37.59 0.31 -5.48
N PHE A 518 -36.53 0.35 -4.66
CA PHE A 518 -36.44 1.27 -3.52
C PHE A 518 -36.34 2.72 -3.95
N TYR A 519 -35.60 3.01 -5.03
CA TYR A 519 -35.47 4.38 -5.53
C TYR A 519 -36.80 4.94 -6.01
N GLY A 520 -37.56 4.18 -6.82
CA GLY A 520 -38.87 4.61 -7.31
C GLY A 520 -39.85 4.90 -6.16
N ILE A 521 -39.81 4.08 -5.11
CA ILE A 521 -40.65 4.29 -3.92
C ILE A 521 -40.27 5.53 -3.16
N LYS A 522 -38.97 5.73 -2.92
CA LYS A 522 -38.47 6.96 -2.29
C LYS A 522 -38.98 8.19 -3.03
N ILE A 523 -38.81 8.25 -4.35
CA ILE A 523 -39.25 9.40 -5.18
C ILE A 523 -40.77 9.59 -5.08
N LYS A 524 -41.56 8.51 -5.17
CA LYS A 524 -43.02 8.60 -5.03
C LYS A 524 -43.46 9.07 -3.64
N GLU A 525 -42.79 8.65 -2.58
CA GLU A 525 -43.11 9.06 -1.22
C GLU A 525 -42.65 10.49 -0.91
N GLU A 526 -41.51 10.92 -1.46
CA GLU A 526 -41.01 12.30 -1.34
C GLU A 526 -41.88 13.28 -2.14
N ASN A 527 -42.34 12.91 -3.34
CA ASN A 527 -43.23 13.74 -4.18
C ASN A 527 -44.69 13.80 -3.68
N LYS A 528 -45.06 12.99 -2.68
CA LYS A 528 -46.37 13.06 -2.00
C LYS A 528 -46.41 14.08 -0.85
N ARG A 529 -45.26 14.68 -0.51
CA ARG A 529 -45.13 15.77 0.45
C ARG A 529 -45.04 17.09 -0.29
#